data_AF-A0A6V7JD27-F1
#
_entry.id   AF-A0A6V7JD27-F1
#
_cell.length_a   1.000
_cell.length_b   1.000
_cell.length_c   1.000
_cell.angle_alpha   90.00
_cell.angle_beta   90.00
_cell.angle_gamma   90.00
#
_symmetry.space_group_name_H-M   'P 1'
#
loop_
_entity.id
_entity.type
_entity.pdbx_description
1 polymer ?
#
loop_
_entity_poly.entity_id
_entity_poly.type
_entity_poly.pdbx_seq_one_letter_code
_entity_poly.pdbx_strand_id
1 'polypeptide(L)' 'ICEHHTTGPKCDRCAPGYYGDATRGTPEDCKPCACPLTIPSNQFSPSCQLDDPKNPFGNYVCTQCPVGYTGDHCE' A
#
# COMPACT_ATOMS: atom_id res chain seq x y z
N ILE A 1 6.06 -19.60 2.40
CA ILE A 1 5.39 -18.47 3.08
C ILE A 1 6.04 -17.21 2.54
N CYS A 2 5.28 -16.14 2.29
CA CYS A 2 5.83 -14.87 1.78
C CYS A 2 6.38 -14.02 2.94
N GLU A 3 7.49 -13.32 2.68
CA GLU A 3 8.15 -12.40 3.63
C GLU A 3 8.07 -10.95 3.12
N HIS A 4 8.65 -9.99 3.83
CA HIS A 4 8.78 -8.59 3.37
C HIS A 4 7.45 -7.92 2.97
N HIS A 5 6.36 -8.27 3.65
CA HIS A 5 5.01 -7.76 3.35
C HIS A 5 4.55 -8.02 1.91
N THR A 6 5.00 -9.13 1.33
CA THR A 6 4.54 -9.60 0.02
C THR A 6 3.43 -10.65 0.15
N THR A 7 2.69 -10.85 -0.94
CA THR A 7 1.59 -11.79 -1.06
C THR A 7 1.49 -12.31 -2.51
N GLY A 8 0.60 -13.28 -2.72
CA GLY A 8 0.37 -13.91 -4.01
C GLY A 8 1.13 -15.23 -4.19
N PRO A 9 0.87 -15.96 -5.29
CA PRO A 9 1.42 -17.30 -5.52
C PRO A 9 2.95 -17.33 -5.58
N LYS A 10 3.56 -16.20 -5.96
CA LYS A 10 5.02 -16.05 -6.09
C LYS A 10 5.58 -14.94 -5.20
N CYS A 11 4.79 -14.45 -4.25
CA CYS A 11 5.18 -13.30 -3.42
C CYS A 11 5.52 -12.06 -4.26
N ASP A 12 4.79 -11.90 -5.37
CA ASP A 12 5.03 -10.94 -6.45
C ASP A 12 4.16 -9.68 -6.35
N ARG A 13 3.43 -9.54 -5.24
CA ARG A 13 2.57 -8.39 -4.96
C ARG A 13 2.77 -7.93 -3.53
N CYS A 14 2.62 -6.64 -3.25
CA CYS A 14 2.55 -6.18 -1.87
C CYS A 14 1.24 -6.62 -1.22
N ALA A 15 1.31 -6.96 0.06
CA ALA A 15 0.16 -7.29 0.88
C ALA A 15 -0.79 -6.08 1.00
N PRO A 16 -2.09 -6.29 1.27
CA PRO A 16 -3.01 -5.18 1.52
C PRO A 16 -2.45 -4.22 2.59
N GLY A 17 -2.48 -2.93 2.29
CA GLY A 17 -1.89 -1.90 3.16
C GLY A 17 -0.41 -1.60 2.89
N TYR A 18 0.17 -2.22 1.86
CA TYR A 18 1.54 -1.95 1.39
C TYR A 18 1.57 -1.67 -0.12
N TYR A 19 2.52 -0.85 -0.56
CA TYR A 19 2.76 -0.51 -1.97
C TYR A 19 4.25 -0.56 -2.31
N GLY A 20 4.57 -0.72 -3.59
CA GLY A 20 5.94 -0.72 -4.11
C GLY A 20 6.25 -1.87 -5.06
N ASP A 21 7.52 -2.25 -5.15
CA ASP A 21 8.04 -3.28 -6.06
C ASP A 21 8.37 -4.58 -5.33
N ALA A 22 7.38 -5.46 -5.16
CA ALA A 22 7.54 -6.76 -4.50
C ALA A 22 8.52 -7.73 -5.19
N THR A 23 9.04 -7.41 -6.39
CA THR A 23 9.82 -8.35 -7.20
C THR A 23 11.32 -8.34 -6.92
N ARG A 24 11.83 -7.35 -6.16
CA ARG A 24 13.27 -7.20 -5.91
C ARG A 24 13.77 -8.10 -4.77
N GLY A 25 12.86 -8.58 -3.92
CA GLY A 25 13.14 -9.51 -2.83
C GLY A 25 13.73 -8.88 -1.57
N THR A 26 13.58 -7.57 -1.36
CA THR A 26 14.11 -6.84 -0.19
C THR A 26 13.01 -6.46 0.81
N PRO A 27 13.32 -6.27 2.11
CA PRO A 27 12.35 -5.80 3.10
C PRO A 27 11.71 -4.44 2.78
N GLU A 28 12.38 -3.60 2.00
CA GLU A 28 11.97 -2.22 1.71
C GLU A 28 11.14 -2.09 0.42
N ASP A 29 10.89 -3.21 -0.24
CA ASP A 29 10.16 -3.30 -1.50
C ASP A 29 8.69 -2.94 -1.36
N CYS A 30 8.09 -3.35 -0.24
CA CYS A 30 6.70 -3.09 0.10
C CYS A 30 6.65 -2.18 1.32
N LYS A 31 6.26 -0.93 1.10
CA LYS A 31 6.18 0.11 2.13
C LYS A 31 4.74 0.28 2.61
N PRO A 32 4.51 0.53 3.91
CA PRO A 32 3.16 0.75 4.41
C PRO A 32 2.56 2.02 3.80
N CYS A 33 1.28 1.94 3.43
CA CYS A 33 0.52 3.09 2.97
C CYS A 33 0.30 4.08 4.12
N ALA A 34 0.47 5.38 3.88
CA ALA A 34 0.10 6.45 4.79
C ALA A 34 -1.23 7.05 4.34
N CYS A 35 -2.33 6.59 4.93
CA CYS A 35 -3.68 6.95 4.51
C CYS A 35 -4.44 7.65 5.64
N PRO A 36 -4.19 8.92 6.01
CA PRO A 36 -3.19 9.90 5.55
C PRO A 36 -1.86 9.88 6.33
N LEU A 37 -1.81 9.18 7.46
CA LEU A 37 -0.60 8.92 8.22
C LEU A 37 -0.46 7.40 8.47
N THR A 38 0.71 6.96 8.91
CA THR A 38 0.96 5.55 9.27
C THR A 38 0.63 5.23 10.73
N ILE A 39 0.14 6.22 11.49
CA ILE A 39 -0.25 6.02 12.89
C ILE A 39 -1.67 5.47 12.95
N PRO A 40 -1.95 4.44 13.79
CA PRO A 40 -3.28 3.82 13.84
C PRO A 40 -4.44 4.79 14.08
N SER A 41 -4.20 5.88 14.82
CA SER A 41 -5.22 6.91 15.09
C SER A 41 -5.57 7.81 13.90
N ASN A 42 -4.74 7.84 12.85
CA ASN A 42 -4.93 8.63 11.62
C ASN A 42 -4.60 7.79 10.36
N GLN A 43 -4.91 6.49 10.41
CA GLN A 43 -4.91 5.63 9.25
C GLN A 43 -6.36 5.27 8.93
N PHE A 44 -6.98 6.08 8.10
CA PHE A 44 -8.39 5.97 7.71
C PHE A 44 -8.63 4.93 6.61
N SER A 45 -7.60 4.47 5.90
CA SER A 45 -7.71 3.30 5.02
C SER A 45 -6.72 2.19 5.41
N PRO A 46 -7.19 0.93 5.56
CA PRO A 46 -6.31 -0.22 5.76
C PRO A 46 -5.63 -0.69 4.47
N SER A 47 -5.98 -0.14 3.31
CA SER A 47 -5.48 -0.60 2.02
C SER A 47 -5.21 0.54 1.04
N CYS A 48 -4.20 0.37 0.21
CA CYS A 48 -3.90 1.25 -0.91
C CYS A 48 -3.44 0.45 -2.13
N GLN A 49 -3.41 1.12 -3.29
CA GLN A 49 -2.93 0.59 -4.55
C GLN A 49 -2.10 1.65 -5.27
N LEU A 50 -1.14 1.23 -6.09
CA LEU A 50 -0.38 2.14 -6.94
C LEU A 50 -1.32 2.89 -7.91
N ASP A 51 -1.06 4.17 -8.13
CA ASP A 51 -1.79 5.00 -9.10
C ASP A 51 -1.61 4.47 -10.54
N ASP A 52 -0.38 4.05 -10.86
CA ASP A 52 -0.01 3.35 -12.07
C ASP A 52 0.58 1.97 -11.73
N PRO A 53 -0.14 0.87 -12.03
CA PRO A 53 0.35 -0.49 -11.82
C PRO A 53 1.66 -0.84 -12.56
N LYS A 54 2.04 -0.06 -13.57
CA LYS A 54 3.29 -0.24 -14.32
C LYS A 54 4.46 0.52 -13.71
N ASN A 55 4.19 1.46 -12.80
CA ASN A 55 5.19 2.24 -12.10
C ASN A 55 5.20 1.89 -10.61
N PRO A 56 5.98 0.88 -10.18
CA PRO A 56 6.05 0.49 -8.78
C PRO A 56 6.79 1.50 -7.88
N PHE A 57 7.37 2.56 -8.48
CA PHE A 57 7.94 3.71 -7.77
C PHE A 57 7.01 4.93 -7.82
N GLY A 58 5.79 4.76 -8.35
CA GLY A 58 4.77 5.79 -8.46
C GLY A 58 4.11 6.13 -7.13
N ASN A 59 3.07 6.94 -7.20
CA ASN A 59 2.27 7.24 -6.02
C ASN A 59 1.30 6.09 -5.75
N TYR A 60 0.57 6.19 -4.64
CA TYR A 60 -0.50 5.26 -4.32
C TYR A 60 -1.76 6.03 -3.93
N VAL A 61 -2.88 5.35 -4.03
CA VAL A 61 -4.20 5.86 -3.67
C VAL A 61 -4.84 4.89 -2.67
N CYS A 62 -5.39 5.45 -1.61
CA CYS A 62 -6.09 4.72 -0.57
C CYS A 62 -7.49 4.33 -1.06
N THR A 63 -7.82 3.04 -0.96
CA THR A 63 -8.99 2.48 -1.68
C THR A 63 -10.21 2.25 -0.79
N GLN A 64 -10.10 2.50 0.52
CA GLN A 64 -11.14 2.21 1.50
C GLN A 64 -11.30 3.35 2.50
N CYS A 65 -11.48 4.57 2.00
CA CYS A 65 -11.76 5.74 2.83
C CYS A 65 -13.12 5.62 3.55
N PRO A 66 -13.21 5.99 4.85
CA PRO A 66 -14.48 6.03 5.56
C PRO A 66 -15.36 7.15 5.04
N VAL A 67 -16.66 7.05 5.28
CA VAL A 67 -17.62 8.10 4.89
C VAL A 67 -17.23 9.43 5.54
N GLY A 68 -17.07 10.47 4.71
CA GLY A 68 -16.67 11.81 5.15
C GLY A 68 -15.19 12.14 4.94
N TYR A 69 -14.35 11.16 4.61
CA TYR A 69 -12.95 11.36 4.20
C TYR A 69 -12.81 11.21 2.69
N THR A 70 -11.94 12.00 2.09
CA THR A 70 -11.80 12.07 0.62
C THR A 70 -10.35 12.27 0.21
N GLY A 71 -10.10 12.44 -1.09
CA GLY A 71 -8.76 12.60 -1.63
C GLY A 71 -7.99 11.29 -1.74
N ASP A 72 -6.77 11.38 -2.24
CA ASP A 72 -5.97 10.20 -2.57
C ASP A 72 -5.53 9.43 -1.32
N HIS A 73 -5.44 10.11 -0.17
CA HIS A 73 -4.96 9.53 1.07
C HIS A 73 -6.00 9.52 2.20
N CYS A 74 -7.28 9.74 1.87
CA CYS A 74 -8.38 9.85 2.83
C CYS A 74 -8.20 11.01 3.83
N GLU A 75 -7.70 12.16 3.37
CA GLU A 75 -7.62 13.40 4.15
C GLU A 75 -8.97 14.11 4.38
#